data_AF-A0A3C0Q2Q3-F1
#
_entry.id   AF-A0A3C0Q2Q3-F1
#
_cell.length_a   1.000
_cell.length_b   1.000
_cell.length_c   1.000
_cell.angle_alpha   90.00
_cell.angle_beta   90.00
_cell.angle_gamma   90.00
#
_symmetry.space_group_name_H-M   'P 1'
#
loop_
_entity.id
_entity.type
_entity.pdbx_description
1 polymer ?
#
loop_
_entity_poly.entity_id
_entity_poly.type
_entity_poly.pdbx_seq_one_letter_code
_entity_poly.pdbx_strand_id
1 'polypeptide(L)'
;MSTQMNIHPNTVTALLSHRVVDITIAVELGQLNLLVGERLYTLSSGHNITIPKNTLYAYANLSAAQAVVTERIENPTFAKDIVVHADVDGVIYDINATPTMQVSHSLYLGLVDMLIKLPVHEKLSA
;
A
#
# COMPACT_ATOMS: atom_id res chain seq x y z
N MET A 1 0.62 2.62 -19.48
CA MET A 1 0.93 3.90 -18.79
C MET A 1 1.91 3.62 -17.67
N SER A 2 2.85 4.53 -17.39
CA SER A 2 3.85 4.38 -16.32
C SER A 2 3.84 5.62 -15.45
N THR A 3 3.81 5.43 -14.13
CA THR A 3 3.79 6.51 -13.13
C THR A 3 4.90 6.26 -12.13
N GLN A 4 5.79 7.23 -11.96
CA GLN A 4 6.81 7.18 -10.92
C GLN A 4 6.27 7.83 -9.63
N MET A 5 6.56 7.20 -8.50
CA MET A 5 6.13 7.62 -7.18
C MET A 5 7.31 7.61 -6.22
N ASN A 6 7.30 8.60 -5.34
CA ASN A 6 8.27 8.76 -4.28
C ASN A 6 7.60 8.40 -2.96
N ILE A 7 7.96 7.27 -2.36
CA ILE A 7 7.37 6.82 -1.10
C ILE A 7 8.28 7.26 0.04
N HIS A 8 7.81 8.23 0.82
CA HIS A 8 8.57 8.79 1.93
C HIS A 8 8.78 7.77 3.05
N PRO A 9 9.85 7.93 3.86
CA PRO A 9 10.06 7.13 5.06
C PRO A 9 8.83 7.13 5.98
N ASN A 10 8.65 6.05 6.73
CA ASN A 10 7.60 5.92 7.74
C ASN A 10 6.19 6.24 7.21
N THR A 11 5.86 5.72 6.03
CA THR A 11 4.57 5.98 5.36
C THR A 11 3.90 4.68 4.97
N VAL A 12 2.57 4.62 5.11
CA VAL A 12 1.71 3.63 4.47
C VAL A 12 0.73 4.36 3.55
N THR A 13 0.46 3.78 2.39
CA THR A 13 -0.57 4.30 1.46
C THR A 13 -1.93 3.71 1.78
N ALA A 14 -2.98 4.26 1.19
CA ALA A 14 -4.32 3.68 1.26
C ALA A 14 -4.31 2.23 0.78
N LEU A 15 -5.23 1.42 1.29
CA LEU A 15 -5.46 0.06 0.79
C LEU A 15 -6.34 0.15 -0.46
N LEU A 16 -5.79 -0.27 -1.60
CA LEU A 16 -6.39 -0.08 -2.91
C LEU A 16 -6.63 -1.41 -3.63
N SER A 17 -7.46 -1.40 -4.66
CA SER A 17 -7.48 -2.45 -5.68
C SER A 17 -7.80 -1.87 -7.06
N HIS A 18 -7.24 -2.46 -8.11
CA HIS A 18 -7.65 -2.20 -9.49
C HIS A 18 -8.73 -3.20 -9.89
N ARG A 19 -9.83 -2.78 -10.51
CA ARG A 19 -10.93 -3.68 -10.89
C ARG A 19 -10.63 -4.49 -12.14
N VAL A 20 -9.99 -3.85 -13.12
CA VAL A 20 -9.93 -4.39 -14.49
C VAL A 20 -8.52 -4.60 -15.02
N VAL A 21 -7.50 -3.97 -14.45
CA VAL A 21 -6.11 -4.11 -14.91
C VAL A 21 -5.20 -4.74 -13.88
N ASP A 22 -4.21 -5.46 -14.37
CA ASP A 22 -3.06 -5.87 -13.57
C ASP A 22 -2.06 -4.70 -13.53
N ILE A 23 -1.38 -4.54 -12.41
CA ILE A 23 -0.37 -3.49 -12.22
C ILE A 23 0.98 -4.14 -11.93
N THR A 24 2.04 -3.63 -12.53
CA THR A 24 3.41 -4.05 -12.24
C THR A 24 4.12 -2.95 -11.48
N ILE A 25 4.63 -3.30 -10.30
CA ILE A 25 5.34 -2.41 -9.38
C ILE A 25 6.82 -2.75 -9.47
N ALA A 26 7.65 -1.78 -9.81
CA ALA A 26 9.10 -1.90 -9.83
C ALA A 26 9.72 -0.95 -8.82
N VAL A 27 10.62 -1.44 -7.97
CA VAL A 27 11.39 -0.61 -7.05
C VAL A 27 12.65 -0.17 -7.77
N GLU A 28 12.73 1.11 -8.11
CA GLU A 28 13.88 1.70 -8.80
C GLU A 28 15.00 2.01 -7.81
N LEU A 29 14.64 2.44 -6.59
CA LEU A 29 15.59 2.78 -5.53
C LEU A 29 14.99 2.51 -4.14
N GLY A 30 15.83 2.05 -3.21
CA GLY A 30 15.46 1.79 -1.82
C GLY A 30 14.81 0.41 -1.62
N GLN A 31 14.00 0.32 -0.57
CA GLN A 31 13.25 -0.86 -0.16
C GLN A 31 11.77 -0.49 0.05
N LEU A 32 10.88 -1.37 -0.37
CA LEU A 32 9.44 -1.19 -0.26
C LEU A 32 8.80 -2.44 0.35
N ASN A 33 8.00 -2.26 1.39
CA ASN A 33 7.11 -3.29 1.88
C ASN A 33 5.78 -3.15 1.13
N LEU A 34 5.26 -4.26 0.63
CA LEU A 34 4.08 -4.29 -0.21
C LEU A 34 3.12 -5.35 0.31
N LEU A 35 1.90 -4.93 0.68
CA LEU A 35 0.79 -5.86 0.86
C LEU A 35 0.20 -6.19 -0.49
N VAL A 36 -0.02 -7.47 -0.77
CA VAL A 36 -0.75 -7.96 -1.94
C VAL A 36 -1.65 -9.12 -1.51
N GLY A 37 -2.96 -8.87 -1.50
CA GLY A 37 -3.97 -9.78 -0.99
C GLY A 37 -3.69 -10.15 0.46
N GLU A 38 -3.46 -11.43 0.70
CA GLU A 38 -3.22 -12.00 2.04
C GLU A 38 -1.73 -12.17 2.36
N ARG A 39 -0.85 -11.47 1.63
CA ARG A 39 0.60 -11.63 1.72
C ARG A 39 1.33 -10.30 1.81
N LEU A 40 2.45 -10.31 2.53
CA LEU A 40 3.39 -9.21 2.60
C LEU A 40 4.67 -9.57 1.83
N TYR A 41 5.14 -8.64 1.03
CA TYR A 41 6.36 -8.74 0.24
C TYR A 41 7.31 -7.62 0.66
N THR A 42 8.60 -7.91 0.59
CA THR A 42 9.66 -6.90 0.72
C THR A 42 10.43 -6.87 -0.60
N LEU A 43 10.33 -5.76 -1.31
CA LEU A 43 11.01 -5.53 -2.58
C LEU A 43 12.19 -4.60 -2.35
N SER A 44 13.29 -4.88 -3.02
CA SER A 44 14.50 -4.05 -3.02
C SER A 44 14.73 -3.49 -4.42
N SER A 45 15.65 -2.53 -4.53
CA SER A 45 16.04 -1.92 -5.81
C SER A 45 16.31 -2.97 -6.89
N GLY A 46 15.68 -2.82 -8.05
CA GLY A 46 15.75 -3.75 -9.18
C GLY A 46 14.71 -4.87 -9.17
N HIS A 47 13.99 -5.09 -8.07
CA HIS A 47 12.90 -6.06 -8.01
C HIS A 47 11.58 -5.46 -8.50
N ASN A 48 10.74 -6.34 -9.05
CA ASN A 48 9.38 -5.99 -9.42
C ASN A 48 8.40 -7.12 -9.05
N ILE A 49 7.11 -6.79 -9.07
CA ILE A 49 6.02 -7.73 -8.89
C ILE A 49 4.80 -7.26 -9.69
N THR A 50 4.05 -8.22 -10.23
CA THR A 50 2.76 -7.95 -10.85
C THR A 50 1.64 -8.30 -9.87
N ILE A 51 0.77 -7.34 -9.61
CA ILE A 51 -0.43 -7.47 -8.79
C ILE A 51 -1.61 -7.69 -9.75
N PRO A 52 -2.30 -8.83 -9.66
CA PRO A 52 -3.49 -9.08 -10.47
C PRO A 52 -4.63 -8.14 -10.12
N LYS A 53 -5.49 -7.83 -11.09
CA LYS A 53 -6.76 -7.14 -10.86
C LYS A 53 -7.60 -7.81 -9.78
N ASN A 54 -8.42 -7.03 -9.10
CA ASN A 54 -9.24 -7.36 -7.94
C ASN A 54 -8.44 -7.89 -6.74
N THR A 55 -7.13 -7.59 -6.69
CA THR A 55 -6.29 -7.89 -5.54
C THR A 55 -6.05 -6.63 -4.74
N LEU A 56 -6.29 -6.70 -3.42
CA LEU A 56 -6.01 -5.59 -2.52
C LEU A 56 -4.49 -5.40 -2.40
N TYR A 57 -4.03 -4.16 -2.40
CA TYR A 57 -2.62 -3.85 -2.20
C TYR A 57 -2.40 -2.51 -1.53
N ALA A 58 -1.26 -2.39 -0.84
CA ALA A 58 -0.82 -1.15 -0.24
C ALA A 58 0.71 -1.10 -0.19
N TYR A 59 1.27 0.07 -0.42
CA TYR A 59 2.68 0.37 -0.20
C TYR A 59 2.91 0.78 1.25
N ALA A 60 4.00 0.28 1.83
CA ALA A 60 4.56 0.75 3.09
C ALA A 60 6.07 0.95 2.94
N ASN A 61 6.57 2.12 3.32
CA ASN A 61 8.00 2.34 3.47
C ASN A 61 8.31 2.46 4.96
N LEU A 62 8.71 1.33 5.54
CA LEU A 62 9.10 1.23 6.94
C LEU A 62 10.60 1.50 7.14
N SER A 63 11.32 1.91 6.09
CA SER A 63 12.73 2.25 6.17
C SER A 63 12.93 3.73 6.52
N ALA A 64 14.13 4.09 6.97
CA ALA A 64 14.52 5.48 7.21
C ALA A 64 14.82 6.26 5.90
N ALA A 65 14.93 5.57 4.77
CA ALA A 65 15.25 6.15 3.48
C ALA A 65 14.03 6.20 2.56
N GLN A 66 14.01 7.14 1.63
CA GLN A 66 12.98 7.21 0.60
C GLN A 66 13.09 6.02 -0.36
N ALA A 67 11.95 5.51 -0.82
CA ALA A 67 11.90 4.56 -1.92
C ALA A 67 11.35 5.24 -3.18
N VAL A 68 11.91 4.89 -4.34
CA VAL A 68 11.41 5.32 -5.66
C VAL A 68 10.82 4.12 -6.35
N VAL A 69 9.57 4.24 -6.76
CA VAL A 69 8.77 3.13 -7.29
C VAL A 69 8.16 3.55 -8.61
N THR A 70 8.18 2.66 -9.60
CA THR A 70 7.45 2.83 -10.85
C THR A 70 6.27 1.87 -10.88
N GLU A 71 5.07 2.40 -11.05
CA GLU A 71 3.86 1.62 -11.33
C GLU A 71 3.58 1.62 -12.84
N ARG A 72 3.33 0.44 -13.40
CA ARG A 72 3.08 0.25 -14.83
C ARG A 72 1.79 -0.52 -15.06
N ILE A 73 0.98 -0.02 -16.00
CA ILE A 73 -0.24 -0.66 -16.47
C ILE A 73 -0.07 -0.94 -17.96
N GLU A 74 -0.11 -2.22 -18.35
CA GLU A 74 0.08 -2.62 -19.75
C GLU A 74 -1.10 -2.19 -20.64
N ASN A 75 -2.34 -2.34 -20.14
CA ASN A 75 -3.56 -2.05 -20.88
C ASN A 75 -4.36 -0.93 -20.19
N PRO A 76 -4.17 0.34 -20.56
CA PRO A 76 -4.88 1.45 -19.92
C PRO A 76 -6.40 1.35 -20.14
N THR A 77 -7.17 1.66 -19.11
CA THR A 77 -8.65 1.65 -19.15
C THR A 77 -9.21 3.05 -18.93
N PHE A 78 -10.41 3.31 -19.46
CA PHE A 78 -11.00 4.66 -19.55
C PHE A 78 -11.93 5.05 -18.39
N ALA A 79 -12.03 4.25 -17.32
CA ALA A 79 -12.95 4.49 -16.20
C ALA A 79 -12.25 4.39 -14.84
N LYS A 80 -12.90 4.88 -13.77
CA LYS A 80 -12.45 4.76 -12.36
C LYS A 80 -12.16 3.29 -12.00
N ASP A 81 -10.91 2.89 -12.19
CA ASP A 81 -10.44 1.52 -12.00
C ASP A 81 -10.02 1.25 -10.56
N ILE A 82 -9.58 2.29 -9.85
CA ILE A 82 -9.10 2.20 -8.48
C ILE A 82 -10.27 2.26 -7.49
N VAL A 83 -10.27 1.31 -6.54
CA VAL A 83 -11.16 1.28 -5.37
C VAL A 83 -10.33 1.49 -4.12
N VAL A 84 -10.81 2.32 -3.20
CA VAL A 84 -10.22 2.53 -1.88
C VAL A 84 -10.99 1.69 -0.85
N HIS A 85 -10.29 0.86 -0.10
CA HIS A 85 -10.84 -0.04 0.92
C HIS A 85 -10.51 0.41 2.34
N ALA A 86 -9.36 1.08 2.51
CA ALA A 86 -8.98 1.73 3.74
C ALA A 86 -8.13 2.98 3.46
N ASP A 87 -8.26 3.99 4.33
CA ASP A 87 -7.46 5.21 4.29
C ASP A 87 -6.08 5.02 4.94
N VAL A 88 -5.15 5.94 4.67
CA VAL A 88 -3.78 5.95 5.20
C VAL A 88 -3.70 5.89 6.73
N ASP A 89 -4.75 6.35 7.42
CA ASP A 89 -4.87 6.34 8.87
C ASP A 89 -5.42 5.01 9.43
N GLY A 90 -5.68 4.02 8.57
CA GLY A 90 -6.19 2.70 8.97
C GLY A 90 -7.72 2.60 9.03
N VAL A 91 -8.46 3.63 8.62
CA VAL A 91 -9.93 3.61 8.61
C VAL A 91 -10.43 2.72 7.46
N ILE A 92 -11.12 1.62 7.78
CA ILE A 92 -11.66 0.66 6.80
C ILE A 92 -13.11 1.01 6.45
N TYR A 93 -13.45 1.00 5.17
CA TYR A 93 -14.77 1.40 4.67
C TYR A 93 -15.72 0.21 4.38
N ASP A 94 -15.20 -1.01 4.32
CA ASP A 94 -15.95 -2.20 3.92
C ASP A 94 -16.56 -2.97 5.11
N ILE A 95 -17.83 -2.70 5.40
CA ILE A 95 -18.58 -3.29 6.53
C ILE A 95 -18.93 -4.78 6.36
N ASN A 96 -18.90 -5.32 5.13
CA ASN A 96 -19.27 -6.70 4.80
C ASN A 96 -18.13 -7.44 4.07
N ALA A 97 -16.89 -7.16 4.47
CA ALA A 97 -15.70 -7.76 3.86
C ALA A 97 -15.77 -9.30 3.86
N THR A 98 -15.44 -9.91 2.72
CA THR A 98 -15.27 -11.38 2.62
C THR A 98 -14.11 -11.84 3.51
N PRO A 99 -14.01 -13.13 3.88
CA PRO A 99 -12.93 -13.61 4.75
C PRO A 99 -11.53 -13.25 4.24
N THR A 100 -11.27 -13.40 2.94
CA THR A 100 -9.97 -13.04 2.33
C THR A 100 -9.68 -11.55 2.43
N MET A 101 -10.71 -10.71 2.26
CA MET A 101 -10.60 -9.27 2.42
C MET A 101 -10.37 -8.85 3.87
N GLN A 102 -10.96 -9.56 4.83
CA GLN A 102 -10.70 -9.35 6.26
C GLN A 102 -9.24 -9.66 6.63
N VAL A 103 -8.63 -10.68 6.03
CA VAL A 103 -7.20 -10.97 6.20
C VAL A 103 -6.35 -9.81 5.66
N SER A 104 -6.65 -9.32 4.46
CA SER A 104 -5.97 -8.13 3.90
C SER A 104 -6.12 -6.90 4.80
N HIS A 105 -7.32 -6.63 5.32
CA HIS A 105 -7.54 -5.53 6.28
C HIS A 105 -6.71 -5.69 7.55
N SER A 106 -6.62 -6.91 8.08
CA SER A 106 -5.86 -7.17 9.31
C SER A 106 -4.36 -6.97 9.09
N LEU A 107 -3.83 -7.43 7.95
CA LEU A 107 -2.44 -7.18 7.55
C LEU A 107 -2.18 -5.69 7.31
N TYR A 108 -3.13 -4.98 6.71
CA TYR A 108 -3.06 -3.55 6.49
C TYR A 108 -2.97 -2.77 7.79
N LEU A 109 -3.84 -3.06 8.77
CA LEU A 109 -3.76 -2.46 10.11
C LEU A 109 -2.41 -2.76 10.77
N GLY A 110 -1.89 -3.97 10.62
CA GLY A 110 -0.55 -4.32 11.10
C GLY A 110 0.56 -3.46 10.48
N LEU A 111 0.45 -3.08 9.20
CA LEU A 111 1.37 -2.14 8.57
C LEU A 111 1.24 -0.72 9.13
N VAL A 112 0.01 -0.24 9.34
CA VAL A 112 -0.27 1.07 9.94
C VAL A 112 0.30 1.15 11.36
N ASP A 113 0.17 0.07 12.15
CA ASP A 113 0.67 0.03 13.52
C ASP A 113 2.20 -0.06 13.64
N MET A 114 2.88 -0.51 12.59
CA MET A 114 4.35 -0.49 12.53
C MET A 114 4.93 0.90 12.25
N LEU A 115 4.09 1.89 11.88
CA LEU A 115 4.55 3.26 11.71
C LEU A 115 5.04 3.83 13.04
N ILE A 116 6.19 4.50 13.01
CA ILE A 116 6.76 5.22 14.14
C ILE A 116 5.82 6.39 14.46
N LYS A 117 5.09 6.26 15.56
CA LYS A 117 4.25 7.33 16.13
C LYS A 117 5.13 8.20 17.02
N LEU A 118 5.18 9.52 16.76
CA LEU A 118 5.79 10.45 17.70
C LEU A 118 5.04 10.36 19.04
N PRO A 119 5.73 10.45 20.19
CA PRO A 119 5.05 10.49 21.47
C PRO A 119 4.07 11.67 21.44
N VAL A 120 2.78 11.38 21.63
CA VAL A 120 1.80 12.42 21.88
C VAL A 120 2.27 13.11 23.14
N HIS A 121 2.67 14.38 23.04
CA HIS A 121 2.77 15.21 24.23
C HIS A 121 1.35 15.27 24.79
N GLU A 122 1.02 14.35 25.69
CA GLU A 122 -0.05 14.55 26.64
C GLU A 122 0.30 15.89 27.29
N LYS A 123 -0.45 16.94 26.91
CA LYS A 123 -0.51 18.15 27.69
C LYS A 123 -1.02 17.69 29.06
N LEU A 124 -0.08 17.42 29.97
CA LEU A 124 -0.30 17.41 31.40
C LEU A 124 -0.98 18.74 31.69
N SER A 125 -2.32 18.66 31.76
CA SER A 125 -3.17 19.77 32.12
C SER A 125 -2.92 19.94 33.61
N ALA A 126 -2.18 21.00 33.94
CA ALA A 126 -1.94 21.45 35.31
C ALA A 126 -3.24 21.89 35.98
#